data_AF-A0A024SMA9-F1
#
_entry.id   AF-A0A024SMA9-F1
#
_cell.length_a   1.000
_cell.length_b   1.000
_cell.length_c   1.000
_cell.angle_alpha   90.00
_cell.angle_beta   90.00
_cell.angle_gamma   90.00
#
_symmetry.space_group_name_H-M   'P 1'
#
loop_
_entity.id
_entity.type
_entity.pdbx_description
1 polymer ?
#
loop_
_entity_poly.entity_id
_entity_poly.type
_entity_poly.pdbx_seq_one_letter_code
_entity_poly.pdbx_strand_id
1 'polypeptide(L)'
;MAPRVPRLPKAKPTEIFCISAAGVGVLAPLYMAMPGAEERMARQTTKWAPRWERNINYFTSPAERTAQRIEPPISKAVKKLDERLPLERMAKGMERGIQKSIARFSGPKPSET
;
A
#
# COMPACT_ATOMS: atom_id res chain seq x y z
N MET A 1 12.16 -46.69 4.60
CA MET A 1 11.08 -46.24 5.49
C MET A 1 10.84 -44.76 5.19
N ALA A 2 9.71 -44.38 4.60
CA ALA A 2 9.48 -42.99 4.19
C ALA A 2 9.28 -42.09 5.44
N PRO A 3 9.93 -40.92 5.51
CA PRO A 3 9.77 -40.02 6.65
C PRO A 3 8.32 -39.53 6.74
N ARG A 4 7.70 -39.70 7.91
CA ARG A 4 6.37 -39.14 8.18
C ARG A 4 6.50 -37.63 8.27
N VAL A 5 6.11 -36.92 7.21
CA VAL A 5 6.07 -35.45 7.22
C VAL A 5 4.94 -35.01 8.15
N PRO A 6 5.21 -34.23 9.21
CA PRO A 6 4.16 -33.69 10.07
C PRO A 6 3.24 -32.78 9.25
N ARG A 7 1.93 -33.06 9.25
CA ARG A 7 0.95 -32.19 8.61
C ARG A 7 0.76 -30.96 9.50
N LEU A 8 1.22 -29.80 9.01
CA LEU A 8 0.97 -28.52 9.68
C LEU A 8 -0.54 -28.22 9.68
N PRO A 9 -1.09 -27.71 10.80
CA PRO A 9 -2.48 -27.29 10.84
C PRO A 9 -2.73 -26.16 9.83
N LYS A 10 -3.91 -26.14 9.22
CA LYS A 10 -4.32 -25.03 8.34
C LYS A 10 -4.39 -23.74 9.16
N ALA A 11 -3.82 -22.66 8.64
CA ALA A 11 -3.87 -21.35 9.27
C ALA A 11 -5.33 -20.91 9.46
N LYS A 12 -5.63 -20.35 10.63
CA LYS A 12 -6.96 -19.81 10.92
C LYS A 12 -7.21 -18.56 10.07
N PRO A 13 -8.48 -18.21 9.74
CA PRO A 13 -8.79 -16.99 9.00
C PRO A 13 -8.23 -15.73 9.66
N THR A 14 -8.19 -15.68 11.00
CA THR A 14 -7.60 -14.58 11.77
C THR A 14 -6.10 -14.47 11.58
N GLU A 15 -5.39 -15.60 11.50
CA GLU A 15 -3.94 -15.63 11.25
C GLU A 15 -3.64 -15.17 9.83
N ILE A 16 -4.42 -15.63 8.84
CA ILE A 16 -4.30 -15.18 7.46
C ILE A 16 -4.53 -13.67 7.36
N PHE A 17 -5.53 -13.15 8.07
CA PHE A 17 -5.78 -11.71 8.12
C PHE A 17 -4.62 -10.94 8.75
N CYS A 18 -4.10 -11.37 9.91
CA CYS A 18 -2.97 -10.70 10.56
C CYS A 18 -1.70 -10.75 9.71
N ILE A 19 -1.40 -11.90 9.10
CA ILE A 19 -0.22 -12.09 8.24
C ILE A 19 -0.34 -11.23 6.98
N SER A 20 -1.51 -11.20 6.34
CA SER A 20 -1.73 -10.38 5.15
C SER A 20 -1.69 -8.88 5.47
N ALA A 21 -2.33 -8.45 6.56
CA ALA A 21 -2.29 -7.07 7.02
C ALA A 21 -0.85 -6.62 7.36
N ALA A 22 -0.08 -7.45 8.05
CA ALA A 22 1.32 -7.17 8.35
C ALA A 22 2.17 -7.11 7.08
N GLY A 23 2.00 -8.07 6.17
CA GLY A 23 2.72 -8.11 4.90
C GLY A 23 2.46 -6.87 4.04
N VAL A 24 1.20 -6.48 3.87
CA VAL A 24 0.82 -5.28 3.11
C VAL A 24 1.27 -4.01 3.82
N GLY A 25 1.12 -3.95 5.15
CA GLY A 25 1.54 -2.79 5.94
C GLY A 25 3.04 -2.49 5.87
N VAL A 26 3.88 -3.52 5.68
CA VAL A 26 5.33 -3.35 5.49
C VAL A 26 5.69 -3.11 4.03
N LEU A 27 5.13 -3.90 3.11
CA LEU A 27 5.53 -3.86 1.70
C LEU A 27 4.96 -2.66 0.94
N ALA A 28 3.75 -2.19 1.26
CA ALA A 28 3.12 -1.09 0.53
C ALA A 28 3.87 0.24 0.71
N PRO A 29 4.28 0.68 1.91
CA PRO A 29 5.09 1.88 2.07
C PRO A 29 6.45 1.77 1.36
N LEU A 30 7.08 0.59 1.40
CA LEU A 30 8.35 0.35 0.69
C LEU A 30 8.18 0.43 -0.83
N TYR A 31 7.06 -0.07 -1.36
CA TYR A 31 6.73 0.05 -2.78
C TYR A 31 6.53 1.51 -3.18
N MET A 32 5.75 2.27 -2.40
CA MET A 32 5.46 3.68 -2.69
C MET A 32 6.68 4.59 -2.51
N ALA A 33 7.65 4.21 -1.68
CA ALA A 33 8.91 4.94 -1.55
C ALA A 33 9.84 4.79 -2.77
N MET A 34 9.57 3.83 -3.67
CA MET A 34 10.34 3.68 -4.89
C MET A 34 9.93 4.73 -5.94
N PRO A 35 10.90 5.41 -6.58
CA PRO A 35 10.59 6.41 -7.59
C PRO A 35 9.89 5.79 -8.81
N GLY A 36 8.82 6.43 -9.28
CA GLY A 36 8.00 5.94 -10.39
C GLY A 36 7.07 4.77 -10.04
N ALA A 37 6.91 4.44 -8.76
CA ALA A 37 5.95 3.44 -8.30
C ALA A 37 4.50 3.85 -8.59
N GLU A 38 4.18 5.15 -8.49
CA GLU A 38 2.85 5.67 -8.81
C GLU A 38 2.53 5.54 -10.30
N GLU A 39 3.44 5.90 -11.21
CA GLU A 39 3.22 5.71 -12.66
C GLU A 39 3.06 4.23 -13.02
N ARG A 40 3.86 3.35 -12.40
CA ARG A 40 3.75 1.89 -12.61
C ARG A 40 2.44 1.35 -12.08
N MET A 41 2.02 1.81 -10.91
CA MET A 41 0.73 1.45 -10.33
C MET A 41 -0.40 1.93 -11.22
N ALA A 42 -0.42 3.21 -11.60
CA ALA A 42 -1.44 3.77 -12.50
C ALA A 42 -1.52 3.02 -13.84
N ARG A 43 -0.38 2.69 -14.46
CA ARG A 43 -0.32 1.89 -15.71
C ARG A 43 -0.84 0.46 -15.54
N GLN A 44 -0.72 -0.11 -14.34
CA GLN A 44 -1.33 -1.40 -14.04
C GLN A 44 -2.83 -1.21 -13.79
N THR A 45 -3.22 -0.23 -12.99
CA THR A 45 -4.62 0.11 -12.66
C THR A 45 -5.46 0.27 -13.91
N THR A 46 -4.98 0.95 -14.93
CA THR A 46 -5.74 1.09 -16.20
C THR A 46 -6.03 -0.23 -16.91
N LYS A 47 -5.26 -1.29 -16.66
CA LYS A 47 -5.47 -2.63 -17.27
C LYS A 47 -6.52 -3.46 -16.54
N TRP A 48 -6.57 -3.37 -15.22
CA TRP A 48 -7.44 -4.24 -14.41
C TRP A 48 -8.64 -3.51 -13.80
N ALA A 49 -8.56 -2.20 -13.57
CA ALA A 49 -9.67 -1.41 -13.01
C ALA A 49 -10.95 -1.50 -13.86
N PRO A 50 -10.92 -1.41 -15.20
CA PRO A 50 -12.16 -1.49 -15.99
C PRO A 50 -12.86 -2.87 -15.89
N ARG A 51 -12.10 -3.94 -15.69
CA ARG A 51 -12.66 -5.29 -15.48
C ARG A 51 -13.25 -5.44 -14.08
N TRP A 52 -12.67 -4.73 -13.13
CA TRP A 52 -13.14 -4.68 -11.75
C TRP A 52 -14.42 -3.83 -11.65
N GLU A 53 -14.45 -2.66 -12.30
CA GLU A 53 -15.59 -1.75 -12.45
C GLU A 53 -16.86 -2.45 -12.94
N ARG A 54 -16.73 -3.38 -13.88
CA ARG A 54 -17.85 -4.19 -14.37
C ARG A 54 -18.49 -5.11 -13.33
N ASN A 55 -17.80 -5.41 -12.22
CA ASN A 55 -18.25 -6.38 -11.20
C ASN A 55 -18.34 -5.79 -9.78
N ILE A 56 -18.16 -4.48 -9.60
CA ILE A 56 -18.11 -3.89 -8.24
C ILE A 56 -19.46 -3.96 -7.54
N ASN A 57 -20.59 -4.06 -8.27
CA ASN A 57 -21.93 -4.09 -7.69
C ASN A 57 -22.14 -5.16 -6.59
N TYR A 58 -21.42 -6.29 -6.66
CA TYR A 58 -21.45 -7.32 -5.62
C TYR A 58 -20.73 -6.92 -4.32
N PHE A 59 -19.73 -6.05 -4.44
CA PHE A 59 -18.89 -5.62 -3.33
C PHE A 59 -19.28 -4.23 -2.80
N THR A 60 -19.95 -3.39 -3.58
CA THR A 60 -20.35 -2.03 -3.18
C THR A 60 -21.24 -2.05 -1.95
N SER A 61 -22.32 -2.85 -1.91
CA SER A 61 -23.25 -2.81 -0.76
C SER A 61 -22.61 -3.24 0.58
N PRO A 62 -21.85 -4.36 0.66
CA PRO A 62 -21.11 -4.70 1.87
C PRO A 62 -19.99 -3.70 2.20
N ALA A 63 -19.30 -3.19 1.18
CA ALA A 63 -18.22 -2.22 1.37
C ALA A 63 -18.76 -0.87 1.89
N GLU A 64 -19.88 -0.39 1.36
CA GLU A 64 -20.51 0.87 1.75
C GLU A 64 -20.98 0.83 3.22
N ARG A 65 -21.61 -0.28 3.64
CA ARG A 65 -21.97 -0.49 5.06
C ARG A 65 -20.74 -0.53 5.96
N THR A 66 -19.65 -1.13 5.49
CA THR A 66 -18.39 -1.20 6.24
C THR A 66 -17.71 0.16 6.29
N ALA A 67 -17.72 0.91 5.19
CA ALA A 67 -17.17 2.26 5.08
C ALA A 67 -17.91 3.21 6.03
N GLN A 68 -19.25 3.21 6.03
CA GLN A 68 -20.06 4.01 6.97
C GLN A 68 -19.73 3.71 8.45
N ARG A 69 -19.33 2.48 8.76
CA ARG A 69 -18.96 2.08 10.13
C ARG A 69 -17.55 2.52 10.52
N ILE A 70 -16.66 2.59 9.55
CA ILE A 70 -15.23 2.87 9.75
C ILE A 70 -14.90 4.36 9.55
N GLU A 71 -15.71 5.08 8.78
CA GLU A 71 -15.54 6.51 8.48
C GLU A 71 -15.49 7.40 9.74
N PRO A 72 -16.38 7.26 10.74
CA PRO A 72 -16.34 8.10 11.95
C PRO A 72 -15.04 7.95 12.77
N PRO A 73 -14.53 6.73 13.07
CA PRO A 73 -13.29 6.60 13.82
C PRO A 73 -12.04 6.98 13.00
N ILE A 74 -12.01 6.70 11.70
CA ILE A 74 -10.86 7.08 10.86
C ILE A 74 -10.77 8.59 10.73
N SER A 75 -11.87 9.29 10.44
CA SER A 75 -11.87 10.75 10.34
C SER A 75 -11.38 11.43 11.62
N LYS A 76 -11.75 10.89 12.79
CA LYS A 76 -11.23 11.35 14.09
C LYS A 76 -9.73 11.09 14.26
N ALA A 77 -9.25 9.94 13.81
CA ALA A 77 -7.82 9.61 13.87
C ALA A 77 -6.99 10.50 12.93
N VAL A 78 -7.46 10.73 11.70
CA VAL A 78 -6.81 11.62 10.73
C VAL A 78 -6.74 13.05 11.25
N LYS A 79 -7.84 13.59 11.79
CA LYS A 79 -7.83 14.93 12.42
C LYS A 79 -6.81 15.05 13.55
N LYS A 80 -6.73 14.03 14.43
CA LYS A 80 -5.73 14.00 15.51
C LYS A 80 -4.29 13.92 15.01
N LEU A 81 -4.06 13.26 13.88
CA LEU A 81 -2.74 13.20 13.26
C LEU A 81 -2.38 14.53 12.60
N ASP A 82 -3.32 15.16 11.93
CA ASP A 82 -3.16 16.48 11.30
C ASP A 82 -2.86 17.56 12.35
N GLU A 83 -3.53 17.53 13.49
CA GLU A 83 -3.29 18.43 14.63
C GLU A 83 -1.92 18.20 15.30
N ARG A 84 -1.39 16.98 15.28
CA ARG A 84 -0.18 16.60 16.04
C ARG A 84 1.08 16.44 15.21
N LEU A 85 0.97 16.17 13.92
CA LEU A 85 2.09 16.06 13.00
C LEU A 85 1.99 17.18 11.96
N PRO A 86 3.05 18.00 11.80
CA PRO A 86 3.12 18.92 10.65
C PRO A 86 3.30 18.08 9.39
N LEU A 87 2.18 17.65 8.80
CA LEU A 87 2.12 16.85 7.58
C LEU A 87 2.87 17.53 6.43
N GLU A 88 2.86 18.87 6.37
CA GLU A 88 3.72 19.61 5.44
C GLU A 88 5.22 19.33 5.64
N ARG A 89 5.70 19.23 6.89
CA ARG A 89 7.12 18.94 7.17
C ARG A 89 7.45 17.49 6.88
N MET A 90 6.56 16.56 7.17
CA MET A 90 6.77 15.15 6.79
C MET A 90 6.76 14.97 5.28
N ALA A 91 5.80 15.58 4.57
CA ALA A 91 5.72 15.56 3.12
C ALA A 91 7.00 16.15 2.49
N LYS A 92 7.44 17.34 2.93
CA LYS A 92 8.70 17.97 2.46
C LYS A 92 9.94 17.14 2.83
N GLY A 93 9.94 16.44 3.96
CA GLY A 93 11.03 15.54 4.37
C GLY A 93 11.11 14.29 3.51
N MET A 94 9.95 13.70 3.18
CA MET A 94 9.84 12.54 2.31
C MET A 94 10.22 12.88 0.88
N GLU A 95 9.79 14.03 0.37
CA GLU A 95 10.19 14.57 -0.94
C GLU A 95 11.72 14.73 -1.05
N ARG A 96 12.36 15.33 -0.03
CA ARG A 96 13.82 15.45 0.04
C ARG A 96 14.51 14.08 0.10
N GLY A 97 13.94 13.11 0.82
CA GLY A 97 14.44 11.74 0.88
C GLY A 97 14.34 11.01 -0.46
N ILE A 98 13.20 11.17 -1.14
CA ILE A 98 12.95 10.61 -2.47
C ILE A 98 13.91 11.23 -3.49
N GLN A 99 14.05 12.56 -3.54
CA GLN A 99 15.02 13.25 -4.39
C GLN A 99 16.46 12.78 -4.13
N LYS A 100 16.84 12.59 -2.86
CA LYS A 100 18.18 12.09 -2.49
C LYS A 100 18.39 10.63 -2.89
N SER A 101 17.34 9.80 -2.88
CA SER A 101 17.41 8.42 -3.38
C SER A 101 17.48 8.39 -4.90
N ILE A 102 16.66 9.19 -5.60
CA ILE A 102 16.67 9.32 -7.05
C ILE A 102 18.06 9.80 -7.50
N ALA A 103 18.62 10.82 -6.87
CA ALA A 103 19.97 11.30 -7.17
C ALA A 103 21.08 10.26 -6.92
N ARG A 104 20.87 9.30 -6.01
CA ARG A 104 21.79 8.18 -5.78
C ARG A 104 21.65 7.06 -6.83
N PHE A 105 20.44 6.84 -7.34
CA PHE A 105 20.15 5.78 -8.32
C PHE A 105 20.20 6.27 -9.78
N SER A 106 20.09 7.58 -10.04
CA SER A 106 20.46 8.21 -11.31
C SER A 106 21.99 8.39 -11.30
N GLY A 107 22.72 7.37 -11.77
CA GLY A 107 24.13 7.51 -12.10
C GLY A 107 24.38 8.66 -13.09
N PRO A 108 25.65 9.08 -13.28
CA PRO A 108 25.98 10.28 -14.04
C PRO A 108 25.35 10.22 -15.44
N LYS A 109 24.71 11.33 -15.84
CA LYS A 109 24.19 11.53 -17.19
C LYS A 109 25.28 11.12 -18.19
N PRO A 110 25.01 10.25 -19.18
CA PRO A 110 25.93 10.08 -20.29
C PRO A 110 26.08 11.46 -20.94
N SER A 111 27.33 11.91 -21.03
CA SER A 111 27.71 13.10 -21.79
C SER A 111 27.18 12.97 -23.21
N GLU A 112 26.46 14.00 -23.65
CA GLU A 112 26.19 14.22 -25.07
C GLU A 112 27.53 14.26 -25.82
N THR A 113 27.66 13.37 -26.79
CA THR A 113 28.60 13.45 -27.92
C THR A 113 27.80 13.19 -29.17
#